data_AF-A0A7E5W6Y3-F1
#
_entry.id   AF-A0A7E5W6Y3-F1
#
_cell.length_a   1.000
_cell.length_b   1.000
_cell.length_c   1.000
_cell.angle_alpha   90.00
_cell.angle_beta   90.00
_cell.angle_gamma   90.00
#
_symmetry.space_group_name_H-M   'P 1'
#
loop_
_entity.id
_entity.type
_entity.pdbx_description
1 polymer ?
#
loop_
_entity_poly.entity_id
_entity_poly.type
_entity_poly.pdbx_seq_one_letter_code
_entity_poly.pdbx_strand_id
1 'polypeptide(L)'
;MDSKIVVFICLVGVASASVLAPALPLARVDPLPQYSYGYDVQDSLTGDYKGHQEHRNGDLVTGSYSVVDPDGTRRIVDYTADPLNGFNAVVRREPLVLAGPAKVLAPAPVVAPAPILARGPVLAPAPAPVFGPAPAPYFAPRLNPYYF
;
A
#
# COMPACT_ATOMS: atom_id res chain seq x y z
N MET A 1 -23.72 82.69 11.47
CA MET A 1 -22.57 81.77 11.64
C MET A 1 -21.73 81.89 10.39
N ASP A 2 -20.57 82.53 10.50
CA ASP A 2 -19.79 82.98 9.35
C ASP A 2 -19.11 81.81 8.66
N SER A 3 -19.25 81.66 7.33
CA SER A 3 -18.71 80.52 6.59
C SER A 3 -17.19 80.39 6.70
N LYS A 4 -16.50 81.48 7.06
CA LYS A 4 -15.07 81.51 7.37
C LYS A 4 -14.70 80.66 8.60
N ILE A 5 -15.57 80.58 9.61
CA ILE A 5 -15.34 79.79 10.83
C ILE A 5 -15.50 78.30 10.55
N VAL A 6 -16.48 77.91 9.72
CA VAL A 6 -16.71 76.51 9.34
C VAL A 6 -15.57 75.96 8.48
N VAL A 7 -15.08 76.76 7.53
CA VAL A 7 -13.95 76.37 6.66
C VAL A 7 -12.65 76.21 7.45
N PHE A 8 -12.42 77.06 8.47
CA PHE A 8 -11.20 76.97 9.29
C PHE A 8 -11.21 75.72 10.19
N ILE A 9 -12.36 75.34 10.75
CA ILE A 9 -12.50 74.10 11.56
C ILE A 9 -12.31 72.85 10.69
N CYS A 10 -12.83 72.84 9.45
CA CYS A 10 -12.61 71.74 8.51
C CYS A 10 -11.13 71.58 8.12
N LEU A 11 -10.37 72.67 7.99
CA LEU A 11 -8.96 72.60 7.58
C LEU A 11 -8.05 72.10 8.72
N VAL A 12 -8.37 72.41 9.98
CA VAL A 12 -7.62 71.94 11.15
C VAL A 12 -7.92 70.47 11.47
N GLY A 13 -9.16 70.01 11.27
CA GLY A 13 -9.55 68.61 11.50
C GLY A 13 -8.88 67.59 10.57
N VAL A 14 -8.40 68.01 9.40
CA VAL A 14 -7.70 67.13 8.44
C VAL A 14 -6.21 66.96 8.77
N ALA A 15 -5.63 67.84 9.60
CA ALA A 15 -4.19 67.84 9.88
C ALA A 15 -3.74 66.81 10.95
N SER A 16 -4.66 66.18 11.70
CA SER A 16 -4.31 65.41 12.90
C SER A 16 -4.26 63.88 12.72
N ALA A 17 -4.40 63.36 11.51
CA ALA A 17 -4.54 61.90 11.28
C ALA A 17 -3.35 61.24 10.56
N SER A 18 -2.18 61.88 10.49
CA SER A 18 -0.96 61.19 10.09
C SER A 18 -0.46 60.31 11.24
N VAL A 19 -1.11 59.15 11.42
CA VAL A 19 -0.53 58.04 12.16
C VAL A 19 0.78 57.70 11.46
N LEU A 20 1.89 58.02 12.11
CA LEU A 20 3.22 57.62 11.69
C LEU A 20 3.24 56.10 11.78
N ALA A 21 2.95 55.42 10.67
CA ALA A 21 3.21 53.99 10.59
C ALA A 21 4.69 53.80 10.91
N PRO A 22 5.06 53.00 11.93
CA PRO A 22 6.46 52.68 12.12
C PRO A 22 6.92 52.04 10.81
N ALA A 23 7.96 52.62 10.20
CA ALA A 23 8.63 52.02 9.07
C ALA A 23 9.18 50.68 9.57
N LEU A 24 8.39 49.61 9.40
CA LEU A 24 8.87 48.25 9.57
C LEU A 24 10.14 48.19 8.71
N PRO A 25 11.27 47.71 9.26
CA PRO A 25 12.47 47.57 8.46
C PRO A 25 12.09 46.82 7.21
N LEU A 26 12.21 47.49 6.05
CA LEU A 26 12.00 46.89 4.74
C LEU A 26 12.76 45.59 4.79
N ALA A 27 12.05 44.46 4.74
CA ALA A 27 12.67 43.14 4.84
C ALA A 27 13.86 43.16 3.88
N ARG A 28 15.07 42.98 4.42
CA ARG A 28 16.29 43.12 3.64
C ARG A 28 16.19 42.10 2.50
N VAL A 29 15.93 42.60 1.30
CA VAL A 29 15.85 41.75 0.10
C VAL A 29 17.26 41.24 -0.13
N ASP A 30 17.45 39.94 0.06
CA ASP A 30 18.68 39.28 -0.33
C ASP A 30 18.79 39.33 -1.85
N PRO A 31 19.83 39.93 -2.44
CA PRO A 31 20.00 39.97 -3.88
C PRO A 31 20.26 38.59 -4.51
N LEU A 32 20.62 37.58 -3.71
CA LEU A 32 20.83 36.20 -4.17
C LEU A 32 20.21 35.21 -3.16
N PRO A 33 18.87 35.12 -3.08
CA PRO A 33 18.23 34.27 -2.08
C PRO A 33 18.57 32.80 -2.30
N GLN A 34 18.94 32.14 -1.21
CA GLN A 34 19.32 30.72 -1.21
C GLN A 34 18.57 29.95 -0.14
N TYR A 35 18.07 28.78 -0.50
CA TYR A 35 17.55 27.81 0.47
C TYR A 35 17.68 26.39 -0.07
N SER A 36 17.63 25.43 0.85
CA SER A 36 17.45 24.02 0.55
C SER A 36 16.54 23.42 1.61
N TYR A 37 15.52 22.69 1.19
CA TYR A 37 14.69 21.90 2.10
C TYR A 37 14.25 20.60 1.45
N GLY A 38 13.79 19.68 2.28
CA GLY A 38 13.16 18.46 1.83
C GLY A 38 12.51 17.72 2.98
N TYR A 39 11.63 16.79 2.63
CA TYR A 39 10.99 15.87 3.56
C TYR A 39 10.79 14.51 2.89
N ASP A 40 10.60 13.51 3.73
CA ASP A 40 10.30 12.14 3.31
C ASP A 40 9.30 11.53 4.30
N VAL A 41 8.33 10.79 3.76
CA VAL A 41 7.29 10.09 4.50
C VAL A 41 7.31 8.64 4.05
N GLN A 42 7.48 7.74 5.02
CA GLN A 42 7.45 6.29 4.86
C GLN A 42 6.53 5.69 5.93
N ASP A 43 5.23 5.66 5.64
CA ASP A 43 4.24 5.09 6.54
C ASP A 43 3.67 3.80 5.94
N SER A 44 4.13 2.67 6.47
CA SER A 44 3.66 1.34 6.06
C SER A 44 2.25 1.00 6.54
N LEU A 45 1.74 1.68 7.57
CA LEU A 45 0.39 1.45 8.07
C LEU A 45 -0.66 2.09 7.16
N THR A 46 -0.43 3.33 6.75
CA THR A 46 -1.34 4.06 5.84
C THR A 46 -1.02 3.83 4.36
N GLY A 47 0.18 3.34 4.04
CA GLY A 47 0.69 3.19 2.68
C GLY A 47 1.18 4.51 2.07
N ASP A 48 1.41 5.52 2.89
CA ASP A 48 1.85 6.85 2.46
C ASP A 48 3.36 6.87 2.25
N TYR A 49 3.74 6.89 0.97
CA TYR A 49 5.12 7.01 0.54
C TYR A 49 5.26 8.22 -0.37
N LYS A 50 5.86 9.28 0.16
CA LYS A 50 6.13 10.51 -0.59
C LYS A 50 7.40 11.18 -0.11
N GLY A 51 8.05 11.90 -1.01
CA GLY A 51 9.21 12.69 -0.67
C GLY A 51 9.29 13.92 -1.55
N HIS A 52 9.95 14.96 -1.06
CA HIS A 52 10.14 16.20 -1.78
C HIS A 52 11.45 16.84 -1.37
N GLN A 53 12.12 17.46 -2.33
CA GLN A 53 13.30 18.27 -2.11
C GLN A 53 13.28 19.45 -3.07
N GLU A 54 13.75 20.59 -2.60
CA GLU A 54 13.88 21.81 -3.38
C GLU A 54 15.13 22.57 -2.95
N HIS A 55 15.81 23.13 -3.94
CA HIS A 55 16.93 24.03 -3.77
C HIS A 55 16.68 25.29 -4.59
N ARG A 56 16.95 26.44 -3.98
CA ARG A 56 16.97 27.73 -4.66
C ARG A 56 18.35 28.34 -4.59
N ASN A 57 18.78 28.88 -5.72
CA ASN A 57 19.96 29.72 -5.83
C ASN A 57 19.66 30.95 -6.71
N GLY A 58 19.45 32.10 -6.07
CA GLY A 58 19.05 33.32 -6.77
C GLY A 58 17.66 33.17 -7.37
N ASP A 59 17.58 33.24 -8.69
CA ASP A 59 16.33 33.09 -9.45
C ASP A 59 16.11 31.67 -9.98
N LEU A 60 17.08 30.77 -9.79
CA LEU A 60 16.96 29.37 -10.17
C LEU A 60 16.40 28.54 -9.01
N VAL A 61 15.28 27.86 -9.24
CA VAL A 61 14.73 26.85 -8.34
C VAL A 61 14.80 25.49 -9.03
N THR A 62 15.30 24.48 -8.35
CA THR A 62 15.32 23.09 -8.83
C THR A 62 14.84 22.18 -7.72
N GLY A 63 14.13 21.12 -8.08
CA GLY A 63 13.78 20.11 -7.10
C GLY A 63 13.10 18.90 -7.70
N SER A 64 12.70 18.00 -6.82
CA SER A 64 11.87 16.87 -7.22
C SER A 64 10.88 16.50 -6.13
N TYR A 65 9.71 16.00 -6.52
CA TYR A 65 8.80 15.33 -5.60
C TYR A 65 8.46 13.93 -6.11
N SER A 66 8.10 13.06 -5.18
CA SER A 66 7.61 11.72 -5.49
C SER A 66 6.38 11.39 -4.66
N VAL A 67 5.44 10.68 -5.27
CA VAL A 67 4.23 10.17 -4.60
C VAL A 67 3.91 8.80 -5.16
N VAL A 68 3.51 7.88 -4.29
CA VAL A 68 2.89 6.63 -4.70
C VAL A 68 1.43 6.90 -5.04
N ASP A 69 1.08 6.72 -6.32
CA ASP A 69 -0.28 6.84 -6.81
C ASP A 69 -1.07 5.54 -6.49
N PRO A 70 -2.40 5.61 -6.37
CA PRO A 70 -3.25 4.47 -6.00
C PRO A 70 -3.23 3.32 -7.03
N ASP A 71 -2.72 3.57 -8.23
CA ASP A 71 -2.49 2.56 -9.27
C ASP A 71 -1.24 1.68 -9.02
N GLY A 72 -0.53 1.91 -7.91
CA GLY A 72 0.68 1.17 -7.55
C GLY A 72 1.94 1.64 -8.28
N THR A 73 1.88 2.80 -8.95
CA THR A 73 3.06 3.44 -9.55
C THR A 73 3.60 4.54 -8.65
N ARG A 74 4.91 4.76 -8.71
CA ARG A 74 5.55 5.95 -8.15
C ARG A 74 5.64 7.00 -9.25
N ARG A 75 4.98 8.13 -9.03
CA ARG A 75 5.16 9.32 -9.85
C ARG A 75 6.31 10.13 -9.27
N ILE A 76 7.27 10.46 -10.11
CA ILE A 76 8.40 11.33 -9.81
C ILE A 76 8.30 12.54 -10.74
N VAL A 77 8.42 13.74 -10.18
CA VAL A 77 8.43 14.97 -10.95
C VAL A 77 9.69 15.73 -10.61
N ASP A 78 10.56 15.88 -11.59
CA ASP A 78 11.74 16.73 -11.51
C ASP A 78 11.38 18.08 -12.14
N TYR A 79 11.65 19.18 -11.44
CA TYR A 79 11.27 20.50 -11.90
C TYR A 79 12.40 21.52 -11.79
N THR A 80 12.30 22.54 -12.63
CA THR A 80 13.19 23.69 -12.66
C THR A 80 12.35 24.94 -12.94
N ALA A 81 12.67 26.05 -12.29
CA ALA A 81 12.05 27.34 -12.55
C ALA A 81 13.12 28.43 -12.64
N ASP A 82 13.05 29.24 -13.69
CA ASP A 82 13.92 30.40 -13.90
C ASP A 82 13.15 31.52 -14.64
N PRO A 83 13.67 32.77 -14.65
CA PRO A 83 12.97 33.90 -15.29
C PRO A 83 12.87 33.82 -16.82
N LEU A 84 13.74 33.03 -17.47
CA LEU A 84 13.83 32.96 -18.93
C LEU A 84 12.90 31.88 -19.50
N ASN A 85 12.91 30.68 -18.91
CA ASN A 85 12.14 29.52 -19.37
C ASN A 85 10.86 29.29 -18.57
N GLY A 86 10.67 30.01 -17.46
CA GLY A 86 9.57 29.78 -16.53
C GLY A 86 9.69 28.43 -15.82
N PHE A 87 8.56 27.90 -15.36
CA PHE A 87 8.49 26.58 -14.71
C PHE A 87 8.46 25.46 -15.76
N ASN A 88 9.38 24.51 -15.63
CA ASN A 88 9.47 23.31 -16.46
C ASN A 88 9.55 22.08 -15.56
N ALA A 89 8.84 21.01 -15.93
CA ALA A 89 8.82 19.77 -15.17
C ALA A 89 8.81 18.54 -16.08
N VAL A 90 9.57 17.53 -15.68
CA VAL A 90 9.59 16.22 -16.32
C VAL A 90 8.94 15.22 -15.38
N VAL A 91 7.86 14.59 -15.83
CA VAL A 91 7.10 13.61 -15.04
C VAL A 91 7.49 12.21 -15.49
N ARG A 92 7.87 11.37 -14.54
CA ARG A 92 8.16 9.94 -14.72
C ARG A 92 7.22 9.14 -13.86
N ARG A 93 6.76 8.00 -14.38
CA ARG A 93 5.99 7.01 -13.62
C ARG A 93 6.72 5.68 -13.71
N GLU A 94 7.03 5.11 -12.56
CA GLU A 94 7.68 3.81 -12.45
C GLU A 94 6.80 2.87 -11.62
N PRO A 95 6.66 1.58 -11.98
CA PRO A 95 6.02 0.62 -11.11
C PRO A 95 6.76 0.57 -9.77
N LEU A 96 6.03 0.50 -8.67
CA LEU A 96 6.61 0.08 -7.41
C LEU A 96 7.05 -1.37 -7.60
N VAL A 97 8.33 -1.57 -7.89
CA VAL A 97 8.86 -2.90 -8.18
C VAL A 97 8.48 -3.78 -7.01
N LEU A 98 7.59 -4.74 -7.26
CA LEU A 98 7.50 -5.99 -6.52
C LEU A 98 8.83 -6.72 -6.75
N ALA A 99 9.91 -6.19 -6.21
CA ALA A 99 11.06 -6.98 -5.82
C ALA A 99 10.65 -7.70 -4.53
N GLY A 100 9.55 -8.46 -4.61
CA GLY A 100 9.49 -9.66 -3.82
C GLY A 100 10.77 -10.42 -4.14
N PRO A 101 11.44 -11.05 -3.14
CA PRO A 101 12.60 -11.86 -3.44
C PRO A 101 12.17 -12.79 -4.57
N ALA A 102 12.93 -12.82 -5.66
CA ALA A 102 12.72 -13.83 -6.68
C ALA A 102 12.58 -15.14 -5.91
N LYS A 103 11.37 -15.71 -5.87
CA LYS A 103 11.23 -17.09 -5.43
C LYS A 103 12.05 -17.82 -6.47
N VAL A 104 13.29 -18.13 -6.12
CA VAL A 104 14.03 -19.21 -6.74
C VAL A 104 13.06 -20.36 -6.60
N LEU A 105 12.36 -20.66 -7.68
CA LEU A 105 11.56 -21.84 -7.78
C LEU A 105 12.61 -22.94 -7.64
N ALA A 106 12.74 -23.48 -6.42
CA ALA A 106 13.58 -24.63 -6.19
C ALA A 106 13.21 -25.63 -7.29
N PRO A 107 14.19 -26.20 -8.02
CA PRO A 107 13.88 -27.20 -9.02
C PRO A 107 12.93 -28.21 -8.37
N ALA A 108 11.79 -28.47 -9.01
CA ALA A 108 10.83 -29.43 -8.50
C ALA A 108 11.59 -30.70 -8.09
N PRO A 109 11.36 -31.26 -6.89
CA PRO A 109 12.04 -32.48 -6.50
C PRO A 109 11.75 -33.52 -7.58
N VAL A 110 12.79 -34.01 -8.26
CA VAL A 110 12.66 -35.17 -9.12
C VAL A 110 12.22 -36.29 -8.19
N VAL A 111 10.94 -36.65 -8.24
CA VAL A 111 10.38 -37.77 -7.50
C VAL A 111 11.11 -39.00 -8.01
N ALA A 112 12.02 -39.53 -7.20
CA ALA A 112 12.59 -40.84 -7.45
C ALA A 112 11.42 -41.84 -7.50
N PRO A 113 11.35 -42.72 -8.52
CA PRO A 113 10.31 -43.75 -8.56
C PRO A 113 10.37 -44.57 -7.26
N ALA A 114 9.21 -44.73 -6.61
CA ALA A 114 9.10 -45.49 -5.38
C ALA A 114 9.64 -46.91 -5.60
N PRO A 115 10.45 -47.46 -4.66
CA PRO A 115 10.90 -48.83 -4.77
C PRO A 115 9.68 -49.75 -4.73
N ILE A 116 9.52 -50.56 -5.76
CA ILE A 116 8.53 -51.63 -5.78
C ILE A 116 8.94 -52.63 -4.70
N LEU A 117 8.24 -52.62 -3.57
CA LEU A 117 8.41 -53.65 -2.56
C LEU A 117 7.96 -54.98 -3.17
N ALA A 118 8.88 -55.93 -3.27
CA ALA A 118 8.58 -57.30 -3.67
C ALA A 118 7.47 -57.82 -2.75
N ARG A 119 6.35 -58.23 -3.36
CA ARG A 119 5.22 -58.83 -2.65
C ARG A 119 5.73 -60.08 -1.92
N GLY A 120 5.73 -60.03 -0.60
CA GLY A 120 6.11 -61.18 0.23
C GLY A 120 5.25 -62.41 -0.08
N PRO A 121 5.75 -63.63 0.22
CA PRO A 121 5.04 -64.86 -0.09
C PRO A 121 3.69 -64.88 0.61
N VAL A 122 2.62 -65.11 -0.17
CA VAL A 122 1.28 -65.33 0.36
C VAL A 122 1.29 -66.67 1.08
N LEU A 123 1.12 -66.66 2.41
CA LEU A 123 0.89 -67.89 3.16
C LEU A 123 -0.46 -68.48 2.72
N ALA A 124 -0.46 -69.73 2.30
CA ALA A 124 -1.68 -70.46 1.99
C ALA A 124 -2.54 -70.60 3.27
N PRO A 125 -3.86 -70.43 3.18
CA PRO A 125 -4.75 -70.69 4.31
C PRO A 125 -4.70 -72.18 4.68
N ALA A 126 -4.66 -72.47 5.99
CA ALA A 126 -4.69 -73.82 6.52
C ALA A 126 -6.03 -74.50 6.18
N PRO A 127 -6.05 -75.83 5.89
CA PRO A 127 -7.28 -76.54 5.58
C PRO A 127 -8.23 -76.57 6.79
N ALA A 128 -9.51 -76.27 6.56
CA ALA A 128 -10.55 -76.30 7.57
C ALA A 128 -10.91 -77.74 7.97
N PRO A 129 -11.26 -78.01 9.25
CA PRO A 129 -11.71 -79.33 9.67
C PRO A 129 -13.09 -79.64 9.07
N VAL A 130 -13.20 -80.79 8.40
CA VAL A 130 -14.46 -81.30 7.85
C VAL A 130 -15.26 -81.94 8.98
N PHE A 131 -16.40 -81.34 9.34
CA PHE A 131 -17.39 -81.96 10.22
C PHE A 131 -18.37 -82.79 9.36
N GLY A 132 -18.53 -84.07 9.71
CA GLY A 132 -19.49 -84.97 9.07
C GLY A 132 -20.95 -84.59 9.35
N PRO A 133 -21.90 -85.02 8.50
CA PRO A 133 -23.31 -84.66 8.65
C PRO A 133 -23.94 -85.28 9.90
N ALA A 134 -24.70 -84.48 10.64
CA ALA A 134 -25.48 -84.91 11.80
C ALA A 134 -26.72 -85.73 11.36
N PRO A 135 -27.12 -86.79 12.08
CA PRO A 135 -28.28 -87.61 11.72
C PRO A 135 -29.61 -86.85 11.89
N ALA A 136 -30.52 -87.06 10.94
CA ALA A 136 -31.83 -86.40 10.89
C ALA A 136 -32.79 -86.91 12.00
N PRO A 137 -33.62 -86.02 12.59
CA PRO A 137 -34.61 -86.43 13.58
C PRO A 137 -35.79 -87.15 12.93
N TYR A 138 -36.22 -88.27 13.53
CA TYR A 138 -37.43 -88.99 13.17
C TYR A 138 -38.68 -88.20 13.60
N PHE A 139 -39.59 -87.94 12.66
CA PHE A 139 -40.91 -87.35 12.92
C PHE A 139 -41.95 -88.46 13.11
N ALA A 140 -42.59 -88.51 14.27
CA ALA A 140 -43.74 -89.40 14.52
C ALA A 140 -45.06 -88.73 14.09
N PRO A 141 -46.00 -89.44 13.44
CA PRO A 141 -47.28 -88.86 13.05
C PRO A 141 -48.17 -88.58 14.28
N ARG A 142 -48.67 -87.34 14.40
CA ARG A 142 -49.72 -87.02 15.38
C ARG A 142 -51.09 -87.35 14.79
N LEU A 143 -51.84 -88.21 15.49
CA LEU A 143 -53.25 -88.46 15.22
C LEU A 143 -54.08 -87.24 15.68
N ASN A 144 -54.96 -86.77 14.80
CA ASN A 144 -55.90 -85.68 15.04
C ASN A 144 -57.27 -86.25 15.42
N PRO A 145 -57.95 -85.71 16.43
CA PRO A 145 -59.39 -85.59 16.32
C PRO A 145 -59.93 -84.22 16.79
N TYR A 146 -60.57 -83.55 15.83
CA TYR A 146 -61.81 -82.78 15.93
C TYR A 146 -62.27 -82.22 17.28
N TYR A 147 -62.51 -80.90 17.31
CA TYR A 147 -63.79 -80.31 17.73
C TYR A 147 -64.05 -78.99 16.98
N PHE A 148 -65.25 -78.94 16.38
CA PHE A 148 -65.99 -77.86 15.69
C PHE A 148 -65.53 -77.39 14.30
#